data_AF-A0A2V5NWC5-F1
#
_entry.id   AF-A0A2V5NWC5-F1
#
_cell.length_a   1.000
_cell.length_b   1.000
_cell.length_c   1.000
_cell.angle_alpha   90.00
_cell.angle_beta   90.00
_cell.angle_gamma   90.00
#
_symmetry.space_group_name_H-M   'P 1'
#
loop_
_entity.id
_entity.type
_entity.pdbx_description
1 polymer ?
#
loop_
_entity_poly.entity_id
_entity_poly.type
_entity_poly.pdbx_seq_one_letter_code
_entity_poly.pdbx_strand_id
1 'polypeptide(L)'
;MNASLMGLEISVLFLALGVLLADLWVPAERRRQLGYVAAVGTTVILLFSFLPPPFFRAFHETGGAVHLPQFAFSQSYVLDDLALFFKRFFLLAAVIVLLMAAE
;
A
#
# COMPACT_ATOMS: atom_id res chain seq x y z
N MET A 1 20.08 5.13 5.09
CA MET A 1 18.80 5.62 4.53
C MET A 1 17.73 4.59 4.87
N ASN A 2 16.76 4.93 5.71
CA ASN A 2 15.76 3.97 6.20
C ASN A 2 14.56 3.88 5.24
N ALA A 3 14.75 3.23 4.09
CA ALA A 3 13.68 3.08 3.09
C ALA A 3 12.54 2.15 3.54
N SER A 4 12.75 1.36 4.61
CA SER A 4 11.74 0.48 5.18
C SER A 4 10.52 1.20 5.76
N LEU A 5 10.61 2.52 6.02
CA LEU A 5 9.48 3.32 6.51
C LEU A 5 8.48 3.70 5.40
N MET A 6 8.83 3.41 4.14
CA MET A 6 7.98 3.63 2.96
C MET A 6 7.49 2.29 2.37
N GLY A 7 7.42 1.25 3.20
CA GLY A 7 7.06 -0.10 2.78
C GLY A 7 5.67 -0.18 2.15
N LEU A 8 4.69 0.55 2.70
CA LEU A 8 3.34 0.62 2.14
C LEU A 8 3.33 1.32 0.78
N GLU A 9 4.02 2.46 0.64
CA GLU A 9 4.11 3.20 -0.62
C GLU A 9 4.81 2.38 -1.71
N ILE A 10 5.94 1.75 -1.38
CA ILE A 10 6.69 0.89 -2.30
C ILE A 10 5.81 -0.28 -2.76
N SER A 11 5.03 -0.86 -1.85
CA SER A 11 4.15 -1.97 -2.19
C SER A 11 3.01 -1.59 -3.14
N VAL A 12 2.36 -0.46 -2.87
CA VAL A 12 1.33 0.08 -3.76
C VAL A 12 1.93 0.42 -5.11
N LEU A 13 3.15 0.98 -5.14
CA LEU A 13 3.87 1.27 -6.37
C LEU A 13 4.12 0.00 -7.19
N PHE A 14 4.60 -1.09 -6.56
CA PHE A 14 4.79 -2.37 -7.26
C PHE A 14 3.48 -2.96 -7.77
N LEU A 15 2.40 -2.89 -6.98
CA LEU A 15 1.07 -3.32 -7.41
C LEU A 15 0.60 -2.51 -8.63
N ALA A 16 0.71 -1.17 -8.57
CA ALA A 16 0.29 -0.28 -9.64
C ALA A 16 1.11 -0.51 -10.92
N LEU A 17 2.43 -0.67 -10.81
CA LEU A 17 3.29 -1.03 -11.94
C LEU A 17 2.92 -2.40 -12.51
N GLY A 18 2.63 -3.39 -11.66
CA GLY A 18 2.19 -4.71 -12.10
C GLY A 18 0.87 -4.67 -12.87
N VAL A 19 -0.10 -3.90 -12.38
CA VAL A 19 -1.39 -3.69 -13.06
C VAL A 19 -1.21 -2.94 -14.37
N LEU A 20 -0.37 -1.89 -14.40
CA LEU A 20 -0.06 -1.13 -15.61
C LEU A 20 0.60 -2.01 -16.67
N LEU A 21 1.58 -2.82 -16.27
CA LEU A 21 2.22 -3.76 -17.17
C LEU A 21 1.21 -4.79 -17.68
N ALA A 22 0.37 -5.34 -16.80
CA ALA A 22 -0.69 -6.27 -17.22
C ALA A 22 -1.66 -5.64 -18.23
N ASP A 23 -2.05 -4.38 -18.06
CA ASP A 23 -2.93 -3.67 -18.99
C ASP A 23 -2.37 -3.57 -20.42
N LEU A 24 -1.03 -3.59 -20.58
CA LEU A 24 -0.39 -3.53 -21.89
C LEU A 24 -0.64 -4.78 -22.75
N TRP A 25 -0.85 -5.95 -22.13
CA TRP A 25 -1.07 -7.22 -22.82
C TRP A 25 -2.52 -7.73 -22.74
N VAL A 26 -3.38 -7.09 -21.94
CA VAL A 26 -4.75 -7.59 -21.69
C VAL A 26 -5.74 -7.07 -22.77
N PRO A 27 -6.49 -7.97 -23.44
CA PRO A 27 -7.54 -7.60 -24.38
C PRO A 27 -8.64 -6.76 -23.73
N ALA A 28 -9.28 -5.89 -24.52
CA ALA A 28 -10.30 -4.95 -24.05
C ALA A 28 -11.44 -5.62 -23.27
N GLU A 29 -11.83 -6.86 -23.61
CA GLU A 29 -12.90 -7.57 -22.91
C GLU A 29 -12.56 -7.94 -21.45
N ARG A 30 -11.27 -8.04 -21.10
CA ARG A 30 -10.80 -8.44 -19.77
C ARG A 30 -10.26 -7.29 -18.92
N ARG A 31 -10.24 -6.06 -19.44
CA ARG A 31 -9.73 -4.88 -18.71
C ARG A 31 -10.47 -4.62 -17.40
N ARG A 32 -11.76 -4.97 -17.34
CA ARG A 32 -12.55 -4.87 -16.10
C ARG A 32 -12.05 -5.79 -14.98
N GLN A 33 -11.40 -6.91 -15.32
CA GLN A 33 -10.78 -7.81 -14.33
C GLN A 33 -9.54 -7.18 -13.68
N LEU A 34 -8.85 -6.26 -14.37
CA LEU A 34 -7.69 -5.55 -13.81
C LEU A 34 -8.10 -4.61 -12.66
N GLY A 35 -9.28 -4.00 -12.75
CA GLY A 35 -9.86 -3.21 -11.66
C GLY A 35 -10.04 -4.05 -10.39
N TYR A 36 -10.59 -5.26 -10.52
CA TYR A 36 -10.71 -6.20 -9.39
C TYR A 36 -9.36 -6.67 -8.86
N VAL A 37 -8.38 -6.94 -9.73
CA VAL A 37 -7.01 -7.29 -9.30
C VAL A 37 -6.39 -6.16 -8.48
N ALA A 38 -6.52 -4.91 -8.93
CA ALA A 38 -6.04 -3.75 -8.20
C ALA A 38 -6.77 -3.58 -6.85
N ALA A 39 -8.09 -3.78 -6.81
CA ALA A 39 -8.88 -3.68 -5.58
C ALA A 39 -8.47 -4.76 -4.57
N VAL A 40 -8.34 -6.01 -5.01
CA VAL A 40 -7.90 -7.14 -4.16
C VAL A 40 -6.49 -6.91 -3.66
N GLY A 41 -5.56 -6.52 -4.55
CA GLY A 41 -4.17 -6.23 -4.18
C GLY A 41 -4.08 -5.11 -3.13
N THR A 42 -4.81 -4.01 -3.33
CA THR A 42 -4.82 -2.89 -2.38
C THR A 42 -5.45 -3.29 -1.04
N THR A 43 -6.50 -4.12 -1.06
CA THR A 43 -7.12 -4.68 0.16
C THR A 43 -6.14 -5.56 0.94
N VAL A 44 -5.37 -6.41 0.23
CA VAL A 44 -4.31 -7.22 0.83
C VAL A 44 -3.27 -6.33 1.50
N ILE A 45 -2.78 -5.28 0.82
CA ILE A 45 -1.82 -4.33 1.41
C ILE A 45 -2.38 -3.68 2.69
N LEU A 46 -3.65 -3.26 2.66
CA LEU A 46 -4.32 -2.66 3.81
C LEU A 46 -4.41 -3.64 5.00
N LEU A 47 -4.84 -4.88 4.77
CA LEU A 47 -4.97 -5.89 5.83
C LEU A 47 -3.60 -6.24 6.44
N PHE A 48 -2.58 -6.40 5.61
CA PHE A 48 -1.22 -6.70 6.07
C PHE A 48 -0.57 -5.52 6.81
N SER A 49 -1.04 -4.28 6.59
CA SER A 49 -0.60 -3.12 7.40
C SER A 49 -0.93 -3.27 8.89
N PHE A 50 -1.97 -4.02 9.26
CA PHE A 50 -2.37 -4.23 10.65
C PHE A 50 -1.74 -5.45 11.31
N LEU A 51 -1.17 -6.39 10.54
CA LEU A 51 -0.65 -7.65 11.06
C LEU A 51 0.78 -7.49 11.59
N PRO A 52 1.09 -7.98 12.81
CA PRO A 52 2.43 -7.91 13.36
C PRO A 52 3.42 -8.86 12.64
N PRO A 53 4.74 -8.60 12.71
CA PRO A 53 5.77 -9.53 12.24
C PRO A 53 5.61 -10.90 12.92
N PRO A 54 5.87 -12.03 12.23
CA PRO A 54 6.81 -12.17 11.12
C PRO A 54 6.19 -12.29 9.72
N PHE A 55 4.85 -12.21 9.60
CA PHE A 55 4.18 -12.64 8.36
C PHE A 55 4.62 -11.84 7.12
N PHE A 56 4.76 -10.50 7.21
CA PHE A 56 5.38 -9.68 6.16
C PHE A 56 5.97 -8.37 6.71
N ARG A 57 7.30 -8.31 6.88
CA ARG A 57 8.01 -7.10 7.35
C ARG A 57 7.92 -5.90 6.41
N ALA A 58 7.62 -6.12 5.12
CA ALA A 58 7.56 -5.06 4.12
C ALA A 58 6.30 -4.18 4.21
N PHE A 59 5.19 -4.71 4.74
CA PHE A 59 3.92 -3.98 4.89
C PHE A 59 3.72 -3.41 6.29
N HIS A 60 4.58 -3.82 7.23
CA HIS A 60 4.45 -3.48 8.63
C HIS A 60 5.34 -2.29 8.98
N GLU A 61 4.76 -1.11 8.89
CA GLU A 61 5.36 0.14 9.33
C GLU A 61 4.90 0.43 10.76
N THR A 62 5.65 -0.05 11.75
CA THR A 62 5.43 0.36 13.14
C THR A 62 6.42 1.43 13.54
N GLY A 63 5.93 2.45 14.24
CA GLY A 63 6.73 3.36 15.04
C GLY A 63 7.35 2.64 16.24
N GLY A 64 8.24 1.68 15.99
CA GLY A 64 8.99 0.95 17.02
C GLY A 64 8.13 0.19 18.04
N ALA A 65 8.78 -0.47 19.00
CA ALA A 65 8.10 -1.00 20.19
C ALA A 65 7.63 0.12 21.15
N VAL A 66 8.04 1.35 20.88
CA VAL A 66 7.73 2.57 21.62
C VAL A 66 7.29 3.56 20.56
N HIS A 67 6.04 4.04 20.64
CA HIS A 67 5.34 5.00 19.75
C HIS A 67 6.11 6.32 19.54
N LEU A 68 7.33 6.22 19.05
CA LEU A 68 8.25 7.30 18.80
C LEU A 68 8.29 7.53 17.30
N PRO A 69 8.28 8.81 16.88
CA PRO A 69 8.40 9.14 15.47
C PRO A 69 9.70 8.58 14.90
N GLN A 70 9.60 7.88 13.78
CA GLN A 70 10.75 7.34 13.06
C GLN A 70 11.10 8.26 11.90
N PHE A 71 12.39 8.54 11.75
CA PHE A 71 12.90 9.44 10.73
C PHE A 71 13.61 8.66 9.62
N ALA A 72 13.38 9.07 8.38
CA ALA A 72 14.15 8.62 7.23
C ALA A 72 14.66 9.82 6.40
N PHE A 73 15.57 9.52 5.47
CA PHE A 73 16.07 10.47 4.47
C PHE A 73 16.58 11.80 5.06
N SER A 74 17.48 11.73 6.05
CA SER A 74 18.03 12.92 6.71
C SER A 74 16.94 13.83 7.31
N GLN A 75 15.91 13.21 7.92
CA GLN A 75 14.75 13.87 8.54
C GLN A 75 13.77 14.58 7.60
N SER A 76 13.85 14.36 6.28
CA SER A 76 12.80 14.83 5.36
C SER A 76 11.52 13.99 5.46
N TYR A 77 11.60 12.80 6.06
CA TYR A 77 10.48 11.88 6.23
C TYR A 77 10.30 11.51 7.69
N VAL A 78 9.06 11.61 8.17
CA VAL A 78 8.65 11.27 9.54
C VAL A 78 7.48 10.29 9.49
N LEU A 79 7.65 9.14 10.13
CA LEU A 79 6.60 8.16 10.37
C LEU A 79 6.21 8.21 11.84
N ASP A 80 5.03 8.76 12.13
CA ASP A 80 4.37 8.72 13.42
C ASP A 80 3.00 8.03 13.30
N ASP A 81 2.28 7.90 14.41
CA ASP A 81 0.98 7.22 14.43
C ASP A 81 -0.07 7.95 13.57
N LEU A 82 0.04 9.28 13.45
CA LEU A 82 -0.84 10.09 12.61
C LEU A 82 -0.57 9.84 11.11
N ALA A 83 0.68 9.84 10.70
CA ALA A 83 1.07 9.52 9.32
C ALA A 83 0.63 8.10 8.97
N LEU A 84 0.84 7.13 9.85
CA LEU A 84 0.42 5.74 9.64
C LEU A 84 -1.11 5.61 9.53
N PHE A 85 -1.87 6.35 10.35
CA PHE A 85 -3.33 6.43 10.25
C PHE A 85 -3.76 6.94 8.87
N PHE A 86 -3.18 8.04 8.40
CA PHE A 86 -3.53 8.61 7.09
C PHE A 86 -3.14 7.69 5.93
N LYS A 87 -1.98 7.01 5.99
CA LYS A 87 -1.60 6.01 4.99
C LYS A 87 -2.67 4.91 4.84
N ARG A 88 -3.14 4.37 5.97
CA ARG A 88 -4.18 3.33 5.99
C ARG A 88 -5.54 3.88 5.53
N PHE A 89 -5.87 5.11 5.91
CA PHE A 89 -7.07 5.78 5.44
C PHE A 89 -7.08 5.96 3.92
N PHE A 90 -5.95 6.39 3.33
CA PHE A 90 -5.83 6.51 1.88
C PHE A 90 -5.89 5.15 1.17
N LEU A 91 -5.29 4.10 1.74
CA LEU A 91 -5.44 2.73 1.22
C LEU A 91 -6.90 2.28 1.22
N LEU A 92 -7.64 2.54 2.30
CA LEU A 92 -9.08 2.25 2.37
C LEU A 92 -9.87 3.03 1.32
N ALA A 93 -9.60 4.33 1.18
CA ALA A 93 -10.24 5.16 0.15
C ALA A 93 -9.94 4.63 -1.26
N ALA A 94 -8.70 4.23 -1.54
CA ALA A 94 -8.32 3.65 -2.81
C ALA A 94 -9.08 2.34 -3.10
N VAL A 95 -9.23 1.45 -2.11
CA VAL A 95 -10.06 0.23 -2.26
C VAL A 95 -11.49 0.58 -2.66
N ILE A 96 -12.12 1.52 -1.96
CA ILE A 96 -13.50 1.93 -2.24
C ILE A 96 -13.62 2.48 -3.67
N VAL A 97 -12.72 3.37 -4.07
CA VAL A 97 -12.72 3.97 -5.41
C VAL A 97 -12.48 2.91 -6.49
N LEU A 98 -11.57 1.96 -6.27
CA LEU A 98 -11.29 0.88 -7.22
C LEU A 98 -12.49 -0.04 -7.40
N LEU A 99 -13.23 -0.34 -6.32
CA LEU A 99 -14.47 -1.12 -6.41
C LEU A 99 -15.56 -0.35 -7.17
N MET A 100 -15.76 0.93 -6.85
CA MET A 100 -16.71 1.78 -7.57
C MET A 100 -16.38 1.94 -9.06
N ALA A 101 -15.09 1.94 -9.42
CA ALA A 101 -14.65 2.03 -10.81
C ALA A 101 -14.69 0.68 -11.56
N ALA A 102 -14.72 -0.44 -10.85
CA ALA A 102 -14.83 -1.78 -11.42
C ALA A 102 -16.28 -2.23 -11.63
N GLU A 103 -17.23 -1.64 -10.89
CA GLU A 103 -18.68 -1.70 -11.13
C GLU A 103 -19.11 -0.87 -12.36
#